data_AF-A0A820DH81-F1
#
_entry.id   AF-A0A820DH81-F1
#
_cell.length_a   1.000
_cell.length_b   1.000
_cell.length_c   1.000
_cell.angle_alpha   90.00
_cell.angle_beta   90.00
_cell.angle_gamma   90.00
#
_symmetry.space_group_name_H-M   'P 1'
#
loop_
_entity.id
_entity.type
_entity.pdbx_description
1 polymer ?
#
loop_
_entity_poly.entity_id
_entity_poly.type
_entity_poly.pdbx_seq_one_letter_code
_entity_poly.pdbx_strand_id
1 'polypeptide(L)'
;MFYRKLYEYVLSRLDIICSRLYGSESNKFEKIVWNLFIYLFENYTELLFRSRDLDQIILSSIYYVANSHLLQNQFYTLNEKELTWYRLIQAYKSMPNSKLKTVRSVFIRSINKDDFIENEENIDKNPCLTPSKPAGTKNLIDGNIIGDITSFYKEIFLNIPNLEKNLENNLNENQLIDLPYRNKTFENNKSEYLNINISSNIFINYSSNKIQSNLS
;
A
#
# COMPACT_ATOMS: atom_id res chain seq x y z
N MET A 1 -5.03 18.51 -15.89
CA MET A 1 -3.62 18.02 -15.87
C MET A 1 -3.29 17.25 -14.59
N PHE A 2 -3.68 17.75 -13.40
CA PHE A 2 -3.43 17.08 -12.11
C PHE A 2 -4.03 15.67 -12.00
N TYR A 3 -5.34 15.52 -12.19
CA TYR A 3 -6.02 14.22 -12.07
C TYR A 3 -5.46 13.14 -13.00
N ARG A 4 -5.07 13.49 -14.22
CA ARG A 4 -4.44 12.54 -15.15
C ARG A 4 -3.14 11.96 -14.57
N LYS A 5 -2.25 12.83 -14.07
CA LYS A 5 -0.99 12.39 -13.44
C LYS A 5 -1.22 11.60 -12.15
N LEU A 6 -2.24 11.98 -11.38
CA LEU A 6 -2.66 11.26 -10.18
C LEU A 6 -3.10 9.83 -10.55
N TYR A 7 -3.96 9.69 -11.55
CA TYR A 7 -4.46 8.40 -12.01
C TYR A 7 -3.34 7.52 -12.57
N GLU A 8 -2.46 8.08 -13.41
CA GLU A 8 -1.27 7.38 -13.89
C GLU A 8 -0.38 6.88 -12.74
N TYR A 9 -0.17 7.71 -11.71
CA TYR A 9 0.59 7.32 -10.52
C TYR A 9 -0.07 6.18 -9.76
N VAL A 10 -1.38 6.27 -9.49
CA VAL A 10 -2.13 5.23 -8.76
C VAL A 10 -2.10 3.92 -9.53
N LEU A 11 -2.34 3.94 -10.84
CA LEU A 11 -2.32 2.74 -11.68
C LEU A 11 -0.94 2.09 -11.72
N SER A 12 0.12 2.89 -11.87
CA SER A 12 1.49 2.36 -11.81
C SER A 12 1.77 1.69 -10.46
N ARG A 13 1.25 2.27 -9.37
CA ARG A 13 1.43 1.72 -8.03
C ARG A 13 0.64 0.42 -7.84
N LEU A 14 -0.61 0.40 -8.30
CA LEU A 14 -1.47 -0.78 -8.29
C LEU A 14 -0.87 -1.92 -9.11
N ASP A 15 -0.40 -1.67 -10.33
CA ASP A 15 0.22 -2.67 -11.20
C ASP A 15 1.40 -3.37 -10.53
N ILE A 16 2.33 -2.60 -9.95
CA ILE A 16 3.52 -3.17 -9.30
C ILE A 16 3.10 -4.03 -8.08
N ILE A 17 2.22 -3.52 -7.21
CA ILE A 17 1.81 -4.25 -6.00
C ILE A 17 0.99 -5.49 -6.37
N CYS A 18 0.00 -5.35 -7.25
CA CYS A 18 -0.89 -6.45 -7.63
C CYS A 18 -0.14 -7.52 -8.43
N SER A 19 0.77 -7.13 -9.34
CA SER A 19 1.65 -8.08 -10.04
C SER A 19 2.52 -8.87 -9.07
N ARG A 20 3.02 -8.25 -8.00
CA ARG A 20 3.82 -8.92 -6.95
C ARG A 20 2.99 -9.88 -6.10
N LEU A 21 1.73 -9.55 -5.83
CA LEU A 21 0.86 -10.35 -4.96
C LEU A 21 0.20 -11.52 -5.71
N TYR A 22 -0.25 -11.29 -6.94
CA TYR A 22 -1.13 -12.20 -7.69
C TYR A 22 -0.60 -12.57 -9.09
N GLY A 23 0.58 -12.09 -9.48
CA GLY A 23 1.18 -12.44 -10.77
C GLY A 23 0.38 -11.96 -11.98
N SER A 24 0.32 -12.79 -13.02
CA SER A 24 -0.32 -12.50 -14.30
C SER A 24 -1.84 -12.37 -14.25
N GLU A 25 -2.50 -12.90 -13.20
CA GLU A 25 -3.96 -12.86 -13.04
C GLU A 25 -4.44 -11.62 -12.27
N SER A 26 -3.53 -10.67 -11.99
CA SER A 26 -3.82 -9.47 -11.21
C SER A 26 -4.80 -8.49 -11.88
N ASN A 27 -5.01 -8.56 -13.20
CA ASN A 27 -5.80 -7.55 -13.95
C ASN A 27 -7.24 -7.37 -13.43
N LYS A 28 -7.95 -8.46 -13.12
CA LYS A 28 -9.33 -8.37 -12.62
C LYS A 28 -9.36 -7.75 -11.22
N PHE A 29 -8.46 -8.20 -10.34
CA PHE A 29 -8.31 -7.66 -8.99
C PHE A 29 -7.97 -6.17 -9.03
N GLU A 30 -7.00 -5.79 -9.87
CA GLU A 30 -6.58 -4.41 -10.04
C GLU A 30 -7.74 -3.52 -10.50
N LYS A 31 -8.55 -3.99 -11.46
CA LYS A 31 -9.72 -3.24 -11.93
C LYS A 31 -10.72 -2.96 -10.81
N ILE A 32 -10.94 -3.93 -9.91
CA ILE A 32 -11.83 -3.76 -8.75
C ILE A 32 -11.25 -2.76 -7.76
N VAL A 33 -9.96 -2.88 -7.41
CA VAL A 33 -9.28 -1.93 -6.51
C VAL A 33 -9.28 -0.52 -7.10
N TRP A 34 -9.08 -0.40 -8.41
CA TRP A 34 -9.14 0.89 -9.13
C TRP A 34 -10.52 1.56 -9.00
N ASN A 35 -11.59 0.81 -9.22
CA ASN A 35 -12.95 1.35 -9.11
C ASN A 35 -13.28 1.76 -7.67
N LEU A 36 -12.87 0.97 -6.68
CA LEU A 36 -12.98 1.35 -5.28
C LEU A 36 -12.19 2.65 -5.01
N PHE A 37 -10.97 2.75 -5.51
CA PHE A 37 -10.14 3.95 -5.34
C PHE A 37 -10.82 5.20 -5.93
N ILE A 38 -11.39 5.11 -7.13
CA ILE A 38 -12.11 6.22 -7.76
C ILE A 38 -13.32 6.63 -6.92
N TYR A 39 -14.14 5.66 -6.50
CA TYR A 39 -15.27 5.93 -5.61
C TYR A 39 -14.84 6.65 -4.33
N LEU A 40 -13.76 6.18 -3.70
CA LEU A 40 -13.20 6.81 -2.50
C LEU A 40 -12.69 8.22 -2.77
N PHE A 41 -12.02 8.41 -3.89
CA PHE A 41 -11.45 9.69 -4.27
C PHE A 41 -12.51 10.74 -4.57
N GLU A 42 -13.62 10.36 -5.21
CA GLU A 42 -14.72 11.28 -5.57
C GLU A 42 -15.60 11.63 -4.37
N ASN A 43 -15.85 10.67 -3.46
CA ASN A 43 -16.86 10.84 -2.41
C ASN A 43 -16.26 11.15 -1.03
N TYR A 44 -15.00 10.79 -0.78
CA TYR A 44 -14.37 10.87 0.54
C TYR A 44 -13.00 11.56 0.49
N THR A 45 -12.80 12.51 -0.43
CA THR A 45 -11.52 13.22 -0.62
C THR A 45 -11.01 13.84 0.69
N GLU A 46 -11.85 14.66 1.34
CA GLU A 46 -11.47 15.35 2.59
C GLU A 46 -11.24 14.37 3.74
N LEU A 47 -12.06 13.32 3.84
CA LEU A 47 -11.97 12.36 4.93
C LEU A 47 -10.72 11.50 4.81
N LEU A 48 -10.34 11.04 3.61
CA LEU A 48 -9.28 10.05 3.42
C LEU A 48 -7.94 10.63 2.98
N PHE A 49 -7.95 11.65 2.12
CA PHE A 49 -6.74 12.11 1.43
C PHE A 49 -6.11 13.33 2.11
N ARG A 50 -6.87 14.05 2.94
CA ARG A 50 -6.32 15.17 3.69
C ARG A 50 -5.29 14.71 4.71
N SER A 51 -4.10 15.30 4.64
CA SER A 51 -2.97 15.02 5.55
C SER A 51 -2.49 13.55 5.54
N ARG A 52 -2.77 12.81 4.47
CA ARG A 52 -2.37 11.41 4.30
C ARG A 52 -1.66 11.19 2.98
N ASP A 53 -0.78 10.19 2.98
CA ASP A 53 -0.07 9.78 1.77
C ASP A 53 -0.99 8.94 0.90
N LEU A 54 -0.94 9.18 -0.41
CA LEU A 54 -1.76 8.44 -1.38
C LEU A 54 -1.54 6.93 -1.32
N ASP A 55 -0.30 6.50 -1.07
CA ASP A 55 0.05 5.09 -0.92
C ASP A 55 -0.70 4.44 0.27
N GLN A 56 -1.06 5.19 1.33
CA GLN A 56 -1.84 4.65 2.46
C GLN A 56 -3.24 4.24 1.99
N ILE A 57 -3.90 5.08 1.19
CA ILE A 57 -5.22 4.79 0.64
C ILE A 57 -5.15 3.62 -0.35
N ILE A 58 -4.12 3.57 -1.20
CA ILE A 58 -3.91 2.46 -2.14
C ILE A 58 -3.75 1.13 -1.37
N LEU A 59 -2.88 1.08 -0.37
CA LEU A 59 -2.65 -0.13 0.43
C LEU A 59 -3.91 -0.56 1.17
N SER A 60 -4.63 0.36 1.80
CA SER A 60 -5.90 0.05 2.47
C SER A 60 -6.98 -0.45 1.50
N SER A 61 -7.03 0.10 0.28
CA SER A 61 -7.97 -0.36 -0.77
C SER A 61 -7.65 -1.78 -1.23
N ILE A 62 -6.37 -2.08 -1.49
CA ILE A 62 -5.91 -3.44 -1.82
C ILE A 62 -6.26 -4.39 -0.67
N TYR A 63 -5.96 -4.01 0.56
CA TYR A 63 -6.20 -4.85 1.74
C TYR A 63 -7.69 -5.14 1.94
N TYR A 64 -8.55 -4.14 1.76
CA TYR A 64 -10.00 -4.28 1.87
C TYR A 64 -10.55 -5.24 0.81
N VAL A 65 -10.21 -5.03 -0.46
CA VAL A 65 -10.70 -5.89 -1.57
C VAL A 65 -10.20 -7.32 -1.40
N ALA A 66 -8.93 -7.52 -1.02
CA ALA A 66 -8.33 -8.84 -0.84
C ALA A 66 -8.92 -9.64 0.33
N ASN A 67 -9.42 -8.97 1.37
CA ASN A 67 -9.99 -9.60 2.56
C ASN A 67 -11.53 -9.47 2.61
N SER A 68 -12.16 -8.98 1.55
CA SER A 68 -13.62 -8.90 1.48
C SER A 68 -14.21 -10.29 1.24
N HIS A 69 -15.18 -10.67 2.07
CA HIS A 69 -15.89 -11.95 1.93
C HIS A 69 -16.66 -12.05 0.60
N LEU A 70 -17.06 -10.92 0.01
CA LEU A 70 -17.70 -10.85 -1.31
C LEU A 70 -16.81 -11.40 -2.43
N LEU A 71 -15.49 -11.35 -2.23
CA LEU A 71 -14.48 -11.68 -3.21
C LEU A 71 -13.65 -12.91 -2.86
N GLN A 72 -13.83 -13.45 -1.65
CA GLN A 72 -13.14 -14.65 -1.18
C GLN A 72 -13.15 -15.74 -2.26
N ASN A 73 -14.34 -16.14 -2.72
CA ASN A 73 -14.51 -17.21 -3.72
C ASN A 73 -13.98 -16.90 -5.13
N GLN A 74 -13.77 -15.63 -5.48
CA GLN A 74 -13.32 -15.25 -6.82
C GLN A 74 -11.79 -15.21 -6.97
N PHE A 75 -11.06 -14.99 -5.86
CA PHE A 75 -9.61 -14.88 -5.86
C PHE A 75 -8.90 -15.96 -5.02
N TYR A 76 -9.66 -16.87 -4.40
CA TYR A 76 -9.10 -18.01 -3.66
C TYR A 76 -8.16 -18.89 -4.48
N THR A 77 -8.36 -18.97 -5.80
CA THR A 77 -7.49 -19.74 -6.70
C THR A 77 -6.06 -19.19 -6.75
N LEU A 78 -5.85 -17.93 -6.35
CA LEU A 78 -4.59 -17.21 -6.59
C LEU A 78 -3.59 -17.24 -5.44
N ASN A 79 -3.94 -17.73 -4.25
CA ASN A 79 -3.05 -18.11 -3.15
C ASN A 79 -3.95 -18.43 -1.94
N GLU A 80 -3.85 -19.64 -1.39
CA GLU A 80 -4.75 -20.23 -0.36
C GLU A 80 -4.83 -19.48 0.99
N LYS A 81 -4.28 -18.27 1.11
CA LYS A 81 -4.15 -17.53 2.38
C LYS A 81 -4.58 -16.07 2.24
N GLU A 82 -5.41 -15.63 3.19
CA GLU A 82 -5.81 -14.24 3.40
C GLU A 82 -4.61 -13.29 3.34
N LEU A 83 -4.80 -12.13 2.70
CA LEU A 83 -3.74 -11.15 2.53
C LEU A 83 -3.44 -10.48 3.87
N THR A 84 -2.27 -10.76 4.44
CA THR A 84 -1.80 -10.09 5.66
C THR A 84 -1.14 -8.75 5.36
N TRP A 85 -1.19 -7.82 6.32
CA TRP A 85 -0.47 -6.55 6.25
C TRP A 85 1.03 -6.75 6.00
N TYR A 86 1.64 -7.76 6.61
CA TYR A 86 3.05 -8.08 6.39
C TYR A 86 3.35 -8.35 4.91
N ARG A 87 2.57 -9.23 4.27
CA ARG A 87 2.75 -9.59 2.86
C ARG A 87 2.51 -8.38 1.94
N LEU A 88 1.48 -7.59 2.23
CA LEU A 88 1.18 -6.37 1.49
C LEU A 88 2.31 -5.33 1.62
N ILE A 89 2.84 -5.12 2.82
CA ILE A 89 3.95 -4.19 3.08
C ILE A 89 5.25 -4.68 2.43
N GLN A 90 5.49 -6.00 2.37
CA GLN A 90 6.62 -6.54 1.62
C GLN A 90 6.51 -6.23 0.13
N ALA A 91 5.33 -6.40 -0.47
CA ALA A 91 5.10 -6.01 -1.86
C ALA A 91 5.30 -4.50 -2.06
N TYR A 92 4.79 -3.67 -1.15
CA TYR A 92 4.99 -2.21 -1.17
C TYR A 92 6.47 -1.78 -1.11
N LYS A 93 7.26 -2.39 -0.21
CA LYS A 93 8.69 -2.07 -0.03
C LYS A 93 9.53 -2.28 -1.28
N SER A 94 9.04 -3.10 -2.20
CA SER A 94 9.75 -3.38 -3.43
C SER A 94 9.59 -2.31 -4.51
N MET A 95 8.69 -1.35 -4.30
CA MET A 95 8.46 -0.26 -5.23
C MET A 95 9.55 0.80 -5.13
N PRO A 96 9.89 1.45 -6.25
CA PRO A 96 10.78 2.60 -6.22
C PRO A 96 10.16 3.71 -5.37
N ASN A 97 11.00 4.37 -4.58
CA ASN A 97 10.63 5.47 -3.68
C ASN A 97 9.63 5.10 -2.56
N SER A 98 9.44 3.80 -2.27
CA SER A 98 8.64 3.39 -1.11
C SER A 98 9.36 3.77 0.18
N LYS A 99 8.60 4.30 1.15
CA LYS A 99 9.14 4.71 2.46
C LYS A 99 8.40 3.95 3.55
N LEU A 100 9.13 3.31 4.46
CA LEU A 100 8.49 2.60 5.56
C LEU A 100 7.74 3.55 6.52
N LYS A 101 8.15 4.83 6.58
CA LYS A 101 7.45 5.88 7.32
C LYS A 101 5.98 6.00 6.88
N THR A 102 5.70 5.88 5.58
CA THR A 102 4.35 5.94 5.00
C THR A 102 3.37 4.98 5.66
N VAL A 103 3.85 3.82 6.10
CA VAL A 103 3.02 2.75 6.70
C VAL A 103 3.06 2.81 8.23
N ARG A 104 4.14 3.32 8.81
CA ARG A 104 4.33 3.39 10.28
C ARG A 104 3.78 4.66 10.92
N SER A 105 3.53 5.70 10.12
CA SER A 105 3.13 7.02 10.59
C SER A 105 2.02 7.53 9.68
N VAL A 106 0.80 7.28 10.10
CA VAL A 106 -0.44 7.62 9.39
C VAL A 106 -1.28 8.52 10.28
N PHE A 107 -1.70 9.65 9.74
CA PHE A 107 -2.57 10.58 10.46
C PHE A 107 -3.92 9.93 10.74
N ILE A 108 -4.38 9.98 11.99
CA ILE A 108 -5.70 9.47 12.39
C ILE A 108 -6.65 10.65 12.55
N ARG A 109 -6.44 11.47 13.59
CA ARG A 109 -7.29 12.61 13.92
C ARG A 109 -6.51 13.67 14.68
N SER A 110 -6.99 14.92 14.64
CA SER A 110 -6.51 15.97 15.54
C SER A 110 -7.28 15.91 16.86
N ILE A 111 -6.61 16.19 17.96
CA ILE A 111 -7.24 16.36 19.27
C ILE A 111 -7.69 17.82 19.36
N ASN A 112 -8.99 18.06 19.48
CA ASN A 112 -9.46 19.37 19.89
C ASN A 112 -9.21 19.54 21.39
N LYS A 113 -8.98 20.77 21.85
CA LYS A 113 -8.72 21.06 23.28
C LYS A 113 -9.83 20.54 24.21
N ASP A 114 -11.03 20.35 23.67
CA ASP A 114 -12.21 19.86 24.40
C ASP A 114 -12.33 18.32 24.41
N ASP A 115 -11.52 17.61 23.61
CA ASP A 115 -11.51 16.13 23.52
C ASP A 115 -10.56 15.47 24.55
N PHE A 116 -9.95 16.26 25.44
CA PHE A 116 -9.18 15.75 26.59
C PHE A 116 -10.12 15.20 27.68
N ILE A 117 -10.97 14.24 27.32
CA ILE A 117 -11.74 13.45 28.27
C ILE A 117 -11.20 12.03 28.19
N GLU A 118 -10.50 11.68 29.27
CA GLU A 118 -10.13 10.35 29.77
C GLU A 118 -10.85 9.20 29.03
N ASN A 119 -10.10 8.40 28.25
CA ASN A 119 -10.36 6.97 27.93
C ASN A 119 -9.49 6.42 26.77
N GLU A 120 -8.24 6.86 26.59
CA GLU A 120 -7.32 6.20 25.63
C GLU A 120 -6.05 5.69 26.33
N GLU A 121 -6.12 4.45 26.82
CA GLU A 121 -5.03 3.76 27.55
C GLU A 121 -3.79 3.46 26.68
N ASN A 122 -3.81 3.75 25.38
CA ASN A 122 -2.75 3.37 24.42
C ASN A 122 -2.11 4.54 23.66
N ILE A 123 -2.35 5.80 24.05
CA ILE A 123 -1.64 6.96 23.47
C ILE A 123 -0.35 7.19 24.25
N ASP A 124 0.79 7.00 23.58
CA ASP A 124 2.06 7.45 24.12
C ASP A 124 2.19 8.97 23.96
N LYS A 125 2.23 9.67 25.10
CA LYS A 125 2.35 11.14 25.18
C LYS A 125 3.80 11.62 25.00
N ASN A 126 4.78 10.71 25.01
CA ASN A 126 6.20 11.00 24.80
C ASN A 126 6.71 10.29 23.53
N PRO A 127 6.72 10.95 22.35
CA PRO A 127 7.14 10.30 21.11
C PRO A 127 8.65 10.04 21.11
N CYS A 128 9.05 8.81 21.48
CA CYS A 128 10.40 8.33 21.19
C CYS A 128 10.55 8.06 19.69
N LEU A 129 11.51 8.72 19.03
CA LEU A 129 11.79 8.64 17.58
C LEU A 129 12.52 7.35 17.15
N THR A 130 12.76 6.40 18.06
CA THR A 130 13.51 5.16 17.77
C THR A 130 12.61 4.01 17.31
N PRO A 131 13.16 3.01 16.59
CA PRO A 131 12.38 2.09 15.74
C PRO A 131 11.70 0.93 16.49
N SER A 132 11.63 0.98 17.82
CA SER A 132 11.31 -0.17 18.68
C SER A 132 9.87 -0.28 19.16
N LYS A 133 8.95 0.59 18.71
CA LYS A 133 7.54 0.51 19.15
C LYS A 133 6.79 -0.66 18.48
N PRO A 134 5.95 -1.40 19.23
CA PRO A 134 5.14 -2.48 18.69
C PRO A 134 4.11 -1.97 17.67
N ALA A 135 3.64 -2.86 16.79
CA ALA A 135 2.57 -2.54 15.84
C ALA A 135 1.26 -2.20 16.57
N GLY A 136 0.48 -1.26 16.04
CA GLY A 136 -0.77 -0.79 16.64
C GLY A 136 -0.64 0.31 17.71
N THR A 137 0.56 0.82 18.00
CA THR A 137 0.75 1.94 18.93
C THR A 137 0.40 3.29 18.28
N LYS A 138 -0.33 4.15 18.99
CA LYS A 138 -0.63 5.53 18.56
C LYS A 138 0.26 6.52 19.31
N ASN A 139 0.67 7.57 18.63
CA ASN A 139 1.48 8.64 19.17
C ASN A 139 0.72 9.97 19.07
N LEU A 140 0.81 10.78 20.12
CA LEU A 140 0.40 12.17 20.07
C LEU A 140 1.59 13.03 19.63
N ILE A 141 1.48 13.67 18.47
CA ILE A 141 2.52 14.54 17.92
C ILE A 141 1.85 15.86 17.49
N ASP A 142 2.27 16.97 18.10
CA ASP A 142 1.78 18.31 17.80
C ASP A 142 0.24 18.44 17.82
N GLY A 143 -0.42 17.79 18.79
CA GLY A 143 -1.89 17.77 18.91
C GLY A 143 -2.60 16.83 17.92
N ASN A 144 -1.85 16.03 17.15
CA ASN A 144 -2.39 15.05 16.21
C ASN A 144 -2.10 13.62 16.68
N ILE A 145 -3.09 12.75 16.55
CA ILE A 145 -2.94 11.32 16.76
C ILE A 145 -2.44 10.68 15.47
N ILE A 146 -1.27 10.05 15.56
CA ILE A 146 -0.59 9.36 14.47
C ILE A 146 -0.45 7.89 14.85
N GLY A 147 -1.01 7.00 14.03
CA GLY A 147 -0.93 5.55 14.20
C GLY A 147 -0.15 4.89 13.06
N ASP A 148 -0.22 3.57 12.98
CA ASP A 148 0.23 2.82 11.80
C ASP A 148 -0.91 2.63 10.78
N ILE A 149 -0.60 2.01 9.64
CA ILE A 149 -1.59 1.72 8.59
C ILE A 149 -2.74 0.86 9.09
N THR A 150 -2.50 0.01 10.10
CA THR A 150 -3.50 -0.90 10.67
C THR A 150 -4.49 -0.11 11.52
N SER A 151 -4.00 0.82 12.35
CA SER A 151 -4.84 1.75 13.12
C SER A 151 -5.69 2.60 12.19
N PHE A 152 -5.08 3.19 11.15
CA PHE A 152 -5.81 3.95 10.13
C PHE A 152 -6.90 3.14 9.46
N TYR A 153 -6.58 1.91 9.06
CA TYR A 153 -7.54 1.02 8.42
C TYR A 153 -8.75 0.74 9.33
N LYS A 154 -8.51 0.38 10.59
CA LYS A 154 -9.57 0.04 11.55
C LYS A 154 -10.44 1.23 11.94
N GLU A 155 -9.83 2.38 12.19
CA GLU A 155 -10.55 3.53 12.77
C GLU A 155 -11.19 4.43 11.72
N ILE A 156 -10.65 4.47 10.50
CA ILE A 156 -11.09 5.42 9.48
C ILE A 156 -11.59 4.67 8.26
N PHE A 157 -10.76 3.80 7.68
CA PHE A 157 -11.08 3.19 6.40
C PHE A 157 -12.30 2.26 6.47
N LEU A 158 -12.40 1.41 7.50
CA LEU A 158 -13.55 0.51 7.67
C LEU A 158 -14.84 1.24 8.03
N ASN A 159 -14.75 2.47 8.55
CA ASN A 159 -15.90 3.26 8.97
C ASN A 159 -16.47 4.13 7.84
N ILE A 160 -15.97 3.99 6.60
CA ILE A 160 -16.51 4.67 5.43
C ILE A 160 -17.91 4.10 5.12
N PRO A 161 -18.96 4.94 5.03
CA PRO A 161 -20.29 4.45 4.73
C PRO A 161 -20.38 3.90 3.29
N ASN A 162 -21.26 2.91 3.11
CA ASN A 162 -21.56 2.30 1.80
C ASN A 162 -20.39 1.63 1.07
N LEU A 163 -19.26 1.38 1.74
CA LEU A 163 -18.07 0.78 1.13
C LEU A 163 -18.36 -0.62 0.56
N GLU A 164 -19.05 -1.46 1.34
CA GLU A 164 -19.43 -2.82 0.97
C GLU A 164 -20.44 -2.83 -0.17
N LYS A 165 -21.48 -2.00 -0.07
CA LYS A 165 -22.50 -1.84 -1.13
C LYS A 165 -21.89 -1.37 -2.46
N ASN A 166 -20.92 -0.45 -2.42
CA ASN A 166 -20.21 -0.05 -3.63
C ASN A 166 -19.43 -1.21 -4.24
N LEU A 167 -18.76 -2.00 -3.40
CA LEU A 167 -18.02 -3.18 -3.86
C LEU A 167 -18.96 -4.21 -4.49
N GLU A 168 -20.13 -4.47 -3.91
CA GLU A 168 -21.16 -5.35 -4.51
C GLU A 168 -21.63 -4.85 -5.88
N ASN A 169 -21.96 -3.56 -5.99
CA ASN A 169 -22.41 -2.97 -7.25
C ASN A 169 -21.35 -3.10 -8.36
N ASN A 170 -20.09 -2.82 -8.03
CA ASN A 170 -18.97 -2.96 -8.97
C ASN A 170 -18.81 -4.39 -9.49
N LEU A 171 -19.17 -5.39 -8.69
CA LEU A 171 -19.11 -6.81 -9.08
C LEU A 171 -20.30 -7.23 -9.94
N ASN A 172 -21.49 -6.70 -9.65
CA ASN A 172 -22.73 -7.14 -10.28
C ASN A 172 -22.99 -6.48 -11.64
N GLU A 173 -22.64 -5.20 -11.81
CA GLU A 173 -23.14 -4.40 -12.93
C GLU A 173 -22.20 -4.35 -14.15
N ASN A 174 -21.04 -5.02 -14.13
CA ASN A 174 -19.97 -4.85 -15.14
C ASN A 174 -19.56 -3.37 -15.37
N GLN A 175 -19.96 -2.46 -14.48
CA GLN A 175 -19.68 -1.02 -14.53
C GLN A 175 -18.26 -0.67 -14.09
N LEU A 176 -17.36 -1.64 -14.12
CA LEU A 176 -15.96 -1.38 -13.82
C LEU A 176 -15.41 -0.43 -14.87
N ILE A 177 -15.11 0.80 -14.45
CA ILE A 177 -14.40 1.79 -15.25
C ILE A 177 -13.13 1.13 -15.78
N ASP A 178 -12.93 1.21 -17.08
CA ASP A 178 -11.73 0.68 -17.71
C ASP A 178 -10.49 1.39 -17.17
N LEU A 179 -9.44 0.60 -16.98
CA LEU A 179 -8.15 1.14 -16.59
C LEU A 179 -7.68 2.09 -17.71
N PRO A 180 -7.28 3.32 -17.38
CA PRO A 180 -6.68 4.24 -18.36
C PRO A 180 -5.57 3.55 -19.16
N TYR A 181 -5.50 3.86 -20.46
CA TYR A 181 -4.56 3.22 -21.39
C TYR A 181 -3.12 3.26 -20.84
N ARG A 182 -2.56 2.09 -20.56
CA ARG A 182 -1.16 1.99 -20.13
C ARG A 182 -0.26 2.12 -21.35
N ASN A 183 0.66 3.08 -21.35
CA ASN A 183 1.77 3.05 -22.29
C ASN A 183 2.62 1.80 -22.00
N LYS A 184 2.64 0.85 -22.94
CA LYS A 184 3.33 -0.44 -22.89
C LYS A 184 4.85 -0.37 -22.70
N THR A 185 5.44 0.82 -22.55
CA THR A 185 6.89 1.01 -22.37
C THR A 185 7.47 0.36 -21.11
N PHE A 186 6.64 -0.06 -20.14
CA PHE A 186 7.11 -0.79 -18.94
C PHE A 186 7.07 -2.32 -19.07
N GLU A 187 6.46 -2.91 -20.11
CA GLU A 187 6.42 -4.37 -20.27
C GLU A 187 7.79 -4.95 -20.65
N ASN A 188 8.64 -4.18 -21.33
CA ASN A 188 9.97 -4.64 -21.74
C ASN A 188 10.99 -4.74 -20.58
N ASN A 189 10.68 -4.19 -19.40
CA ASN A 189 11.53 -4.29 -18.21
C ASN A 189 11.04 -5.35 -17.21
N LYS A 190 9.92 -6.05 -17.49
CA LYS A 190 9.40 -7.12 -16.61
C LYS A 190 10.36 -8.32 -16.52
N SER A 191 11.22 -8.55 -17.51
CA SER A 191 12.17 -9.68 -17.55
C SER A 191 13.45 -9.46 -16.74
N GLU A 192 13.83 -8.22 -16.40
CA GLU A 192 15.08 -7.97 -15.66
C GLU A 192 14.93 -8.12 -14.14
N TYR A 193 13.73 -7.94 -13.58
CA TYR A 193 13.50 -8.04 -12.14
C TYR A 193 13.10 -9.44 -11.64
N LEU A 194 12.87 -10.39 -12.56
CA LEU A 194 12.47 -11.77 -12.22
C LEU A 194 13.63 -12.78 -12.20
N ASN A 195 14.85 -12.38 -12.59
CA ASN A 195 16.03 -13.25 -12.56
C ASN A 195 16.94 -12.95 -11.36
N ILE A 196 16.48 -13.27 -10.14
CA ILE A 196 17.40 -13.55 -9.04
C ILE A 196 17.43 -15.08 -8.89
N ASN A 197 18.35 -15.69 -9.63
CA ASN A 197 18.66 -17.10 -9.50
C ASN A 197 19.24 -17.36 -8.10
N ILE A 198 18.42 -17.92 -7.21
CA ILE A 198 18.85 -18.44 -5.91
C ILE A 198 19.53 -19.79 -6.19
N SER A 199 20.79 -19.77 -6.63
CA SER A 199 21.70 -20.92 -6.57
C SER A 199 23.06 -20.57 -7.17
N SER A 200 23.95 -19.98 -6.39
CA SER A 200 25.38 -20.34 -6.37
C SER A 200 26.13 -19.48 -5.35
N ASN A 201 26.93 -20.15 -4.53
CA ASN A 201 27.71 -19.61 -3.44
C ASN A 201 28.59 -18.44 -3.88
N ILE A 202 28.41 -17.28 -3.27
CA ILE A 202 29.39 -16.18 -3.33
C ILE A 202 30.41 -16.43 -2.21
N PHE A 203 31.36 -17.32 -2.47
CA PHE A 203 32.66 -17.27 -1.79
C PHE A 203 33.52 -16.25 -2.52
N ILE A 204 33.77 -15.10 -1.90
CA ILE A 204 34.75 -14.13 -2.40
C ILE A 204 36.13 -14.65 -2.02
N ASN A 205 36.82 -15.27 -2.98
CA ASN A 205 38.20 -15.67 -2.85
C ASN A 205 39.09 -14.47 -3.21
N TYR A 206 39.73 -13.86 -2.21
CA TYR A 206 40.76 -12.85 -2.45
C TYR A 206 42.07 -13.57 -2.81
N SER A 207 42.43 -13.59 -4.09
CA SER A 207 43.82 -13.87 -4.50
C SER A 207 44.26 -12.97 -5.65
N SER A 208 45.13 -12.03 -5.27
CA SER A 208 46.33 -11.55 -5.99
C SER A 208 46.47 -11.87 -7.49
N ASN A 209 46.39 -10.84 -8.33
CA ASN A 209 47.45 -10.42 -9.26
C ASN A 209 46.91 -9.48 -10.34
N LYS A 210 47.22 -8.17 -10.22
CA LYS A 210 47.56 -7.23 -11.32
C LYS A 210 47.46 -5.79 -10.80
N ILE A 211 48.54 -5.31 -10.18
CA ILE A 211 48.90 -3.90 -10.23
C ILE A 211 50.34 -3.85 -10.73
N GLN A 212 50.50 -3.76 -12.04
CA GLN A 212 51.70 -3.25 -12.66
C GLN A 212 51.34 -2.73 -14.04
N SER A 213 51.36 -1.40 -14.14
CA SER A 213 51.47 -0.53 -15.33
C SER A 213 50.49 0.62 -15.19
N ASN A 214 50.98 1.71 -14.62
CA ASN A 214 50.74 3.10 -15.02
C ASN A 214 51.09 4.00 -13.83
N LEU A 215 52.38 4.25 -13.68
CA LEU A 215 52.95 5.47 -13.13
C LEU A 215 54.41 5.50 -13.61
N SER A 216 54.60 6.28 -14.66
CA SER A 216 55.86 6.94 -15.04
C SER A 216 56.45 7.73 -13.87
#